data_AF-A0A0F3GSN6-F1
#
_entry.id   AF-A0A0F3GSN6-F1
#
_cell.length_a   1.000
_cell.length_b   1.000
_cell.length_c   1.000
_cell.angle_alpha   90.00
_cell.angle_beta   90.00
_cell.angle_gamma   90.00
#
_symmetry.space_group_name_H-M   'P 1'
#
loop_
_entity.id
_entity.type
_entity.pdbx_description
1 polymer ?
#
loop_
_entity_poly.entity_id
_entity_poly.type
_entity_poly.pdbx_seq_one_letter_code
_entity_poly.pdbx_strand_id
1 'polypeptide(L)'
;MQLRELHLYANDRGWVVTEYIDSGISGVKEKRPALNKMMEDVRSKKINIVLVWKMDRLGRSLKHLLNTINELQTFGTAFVSVKE
;
A
#
# COMPACT_ATOMS: atom_id res chain seq x y z
N MET A 1 -5.90 -15.09 -3.00
CA MET A 1 -5.73 -14.68 -4.41
C MET A 1 -4.83 -13.46 -4.50
N GLN A 2 -5.19 -12.33 -3.86
CA GLN A 2 -4.45 -11.06 -3.92
C GLN A 2 -2.96 -11.16 -3.51
N LEU A 3 -2.66 -11.75 -2.33
CA LEU A 3 -1.28 -11.81 -1.82
C LEU A 3 -0.33 -12.62 -2.72
N ARG A 4 -0.80 -13.72 -3.31
CA ARG A 4 0.01 -14.57 -4.19
C ARG A 4 0.49 -13.78 -5.41
N GLU A 5 -0.41 -13.02 -6.02
CA GLU A 5 -0.07 -12.24 -7.22
C GLU A 5 0.88 -11.09 -6.89
N LEU A 6 0.71 -10.44 -5.73
CA LEU A 6 1.63 -9.43 -5.23
C LEU A 6 3.03 -10.00 -4.96
N HIS A 7 3.11 -11.19 -4.35
CA HIS A 7 4.38 -11.86 -4.08
C HIS A 7 5.10 -12.26 -5.37
N LEU A 8 4.36 -12.78 -6.36
CA LEU A 8 4.94 -13.10 -7.66
C LEU A 8 5.49 -11.84 -8.34
N TYR A 9 4.72 -10.75 -8.32
CA TYR A 9 5.12 -9.47 -8.91
C TYR A 9 6.38 -8.89 -8.27
N ALA A 10 6.46 -8.94 -6.94
CA ALA A 10 7.61 -8.48 -6.16
C ALA A 10 8.84 -9.38 -6.34
N ASN A 11 8.64 -10.71 -6.33
CA ASN A 11 9.70 -11.70 -6.50
C ASN A 11 10.36 -11.60 -7.88
N ASP A 12 9.57 -11.42 -8.93
CA ASP A 12 10.04 -11.18 -10.31
C ASP A 12 10.99 -9.97 -10.42
N ARG A 13 10.84 -8.99 -9.51
CA ARG A 13 11.66 -7.77 -9.45
C ARG A 13 12.75 -7.81 -8.37
N GLY A 14 12.89 -8.92 -7.64
CA GLY A 14 13.84 -9.05 -6.55
C GLY A 14 13.55 -8.13 -5.35
N TRP A 15 12.30 -7.73 -5.14
CA TRP A 15 11.92 -6.86 -4.03
C TRP A 15 11.76 -7.63 -2.73
N VAL A 16 12.24 -7.05 -1.63
CA VAL A 16 11.97 -7.55 -0.28
C VAL A 16 10.58 -7.08 0.15
N VAL A 17 9.74 -8.01 0.57
CA VAL A 17 8.33 -7.74 0.86
C VAL A 17 8.07 -7.69 2.37
N THR A 18 7.37 -6.65 2.81
CA THR A 18 6.73 -6.57 4.11
C THR A 18 5.23 -6.47 3.91
N GLU A 19 4.47 -7.37 4.54
CA GLU A 19 3.01 -7.43 4.39
C GLU A 19 2.29 -6.53 5.39
N TYR A 20 1.34 -5.73 4.90
CA TYR A 20 0.42 -4.93 5.70
C TYR A 20 -1.01 -5.37 5.40
N ILE A 21 -1.62 -6.16 6.30
CA ILE A 21 -2.91 -6.80 6.07
C ILE A 21 -3.94 -6.31 7.09
N ASP A 22 -5.01 -5.66 6.61
CA ASP A 22 -6.21 -5.33 7.39
C ASP A 22 -7.34 -6.34 7.10
N SER A 23 -7.36 -7.46 7.83
CA SER A 23 -8.39 -8.51 7.69
C SER A 23 -9.68 -8.13 8.42
N GLY A 24 -10.83 -8.18 7.73
CA GLY A 24 -12.15 -7.95 8.34
C GLY A 24 -12.48 -6.48 8.66
N ILE A 25 -11.66 -5.54 8.18
CA ILE A 25 -11.88 -4.10 8.37
C ILE A 25 -12.42 -3.50 7.07
N SER A 26 -13.53 -2.77 7.16
CA SER A 26 -14.08 -2.05 6.01
C SER A 26 -13.08 -0.99 5.52
N GLY A 27 -12.80 -0.98 4.21
CA GLY A 27 -11.96 0.05 3.56
C GLY A 27 -12.55 1.47 3.57
N VAL A 28 -13.74 1.65 4.18
CA VAL A 28 -14.35 2.95 4.49
C VAL A 28 -13.82 3.53 5.80
N LYS A 29 -13.31 2.69 6.72
CA LYS A 29 -12.75 3.17 7.98
C LYS A 29 -11.38 3.80 7.73
N GLU A 30 -11.21 5.02 8.22
CA GLU A 30 -9.93 5.74 8.18
C GLU A 30 -8.87 5.08 9.07
N LYS A 31 -9.28 4.47 10.20
CA LYS A 31 -8.36 3.76 11.10
C LYS A 31 -8.20 2.31 10.69
N ARG A 32 -7.14 2.08 9.92
CA ARG A 32 -6.67 0.77 9.48
C ARG A 32 -5.29 0.54 10.09
N PRO A 33 -5.16 -0.33 11.12
CA PRO A 33 -3.90 -0.54 11.82
C PRO A 33 -2.72 -0.86 10.90
N ALA A 34 -2.93 -1.71 9.88
CA ALA A 34 -1.85 -2.08 8.97
C ALA A 34 -1.51 -0.93 8.00
N LEU A 35 -2.52 -0.21 7.49
CA LEU A 35 -2.28 1.01 6.70
C LEU A 35 -1.50 2.07 7.49
N ASN A 36 -1.88 2.32 8.74
CA ASN A 36 -1.21 3.32 9.57
C ASN A 36 0.26 2.96 9.78
N LYS A 37 0.53 1.68 10.09
CA LYS A 37 1.89 1.17 10.24
C LYS A 37 2.70 1.29 8.94
N MET A 38 2.09 0.97 7.80
CA MET A 38 2.72 1.16 6.48
C MET A 38 3.11 2.63 6.26
N MET A 39 2.20 3.57 6.55
CA MET A 39 2.50 5.00 6.40
C MET A 39 3.58 5.48 7.38
N GLU A 40 3.64 4.93 8.59
CA GLU A 40 4.75 5.20 9.53
C GLU A 40 6.10 4.70 9.01
N ASP A 41 6.13 3.50 8.42
CA ASP A 41 7.36 2.95 7.84
C ASP A 41 7.78 3.71 6.56
N VAL A 42 6.82 4.22 5.78
CA VAL A 42 7.08 5.18 4.68
C VAL A 42 7.69 6.48 5.22
N ARG A 43 7.07 7.09 6.24
CA ARG A 43 7.60 8.30 6.88
C ARG A 43 9.00 8.10 7.48
N SER A 44 9.28 6.89 7.94
CA SER A 44 10.59 6.47 8.46
C SER A 44 11.59 6.10 7.35
N LYS A 45 11.23 6.24 6.07
CA LYS A 45 12.04 5.88 4.89
C LYS A 45 12.52 4.41 4.86
N LYS A 46 11.77 3.51 5.49
CA LYS A 46 12.05 2.06 5.48
C LYS A 46 11.49 1.37 4.24
N ILE A 47 10.55 2.01 3.57
CA ILE A 47 9.86 1.51 2.38
C ILE A 47 10.14 2.47 1.22
N ASN A 48 10.45 1.91 0.07
CA ASN A 48 10.68 2.64 -1.19
C ASN A 48 9.55 2.40 -2.20
N ILE A 49 8.77 1.33 -2.04
CA ILE A 49 7.67 0.97 -2.94
C ILE A 49 6.48 0.45 -2.12
N VAL A 50 5.29 1.00 -2.39
CA VAL A 50 4.00 0.47 -1.92
C VAL A 50 3.30 -0.23 -3.07
N LEU A 51 3.12 -1.54 -2.92
CA LEU A 51 2.49 -2.42 -3.91
C LEU A 51 1.09 -2.82 -3.42
N VAL A 52 0.06 -2.54 -4.22
CA VAL A 52 -1.33 -2.91 -3.94
C VAL A 52 -1.94 -3.73 -5.08
N TRP A 53 -2.92 -4.57 -4.75
CA TRP A 53 -3.63 -5.35 -5.77
C TRP A 53 -4.52 -4.46 -6.65
N LYS A 54 -5.19 -3.48 -6.04
CA LYS A 54 -6.07 -2.48 -6.66
C LYS A 54 -6.03 -1.19 -5.84
N MET A 55 -6.23 -0.04 -6.45
CA MET A 55 -6.26 1.27 -5.77
C MET A 55 -7.34 1.34 -4.69
N ASP A 56 -8.47 0.64 -4.87
CA ASP A 56 -9.55 0.55 -3.88
C ASP A 56 -9.13 -0.08 -2.53
N ARG A 57 -7.96 -0.74 -2.48
CA ARG A 57 -7.36 -1.28 -1.26
C ARG A 57 -6.62 -0.22 -0.45
N LEU A 58 -6.10 0.82 -1.09
CA LEU A 58 -5.46 1.92 -0.41
C LEU A 58 -6.49 2.86 0.23
N GLY A 59 -7.64 3.07 -0.42
CA GLY A 59 -8.74 3.86 0.14
C GLY A 59 -9.98 3.83 -0.75
N ARG A 60 -11.17 3.91 -0.14
CA ARG A 60 -12.44 3.96 -0.90
C ARG A 60 -12.95 5.36 -1.21
N SER A 61 -12.35 6.41 -0.64
CA SER A 61 -12.64 7.79 -1.03
C SER A 61 -11.51 8.36 -1.88
N LEU A 62 -11.87 9.08 -2.96
CA LEU A 62 -10.90 9.71 -3.86
C LEU A 62 -9.96 10.65 -3.11
N LYS A 63 -10.52 11.45 -2.18
CA LYS A 63 -9.74 12.36 -1.34
C LYS A 63 -8.68 11.61 -0.53
N HIS A 64 -9.04 10.50 0.10
CA HIS A 64 -8.09 9.73 0.89
C HIS A 64 -7.01 9.12 0.00
N LEU A 65 -7.39 8.55 -1.14
CA LEU A 65 -6.46 7.98 -2.11
C LEU A 65 -5.43 9.01 -2.60
N LEU A 66 -5.87 10.19 -3.03
CA LEU A 66 -4.99 11.26 -3.49
C LEU A 66 -4.06 11.75 -2.38
N ASN A 67 -4.58 11.94 -1.17
CA ASN A 67 -3.76 12.35 -0.03
C ASN A 67 -2.68 11.31 0.28
N THR A 68 -3.02 10.02 0.28
CA THR A 68 -2.04 8.96 0.53
C THR A 68 -0.99 8.91 -0.57
N ILE A 69 -1.38 8.97 -1.85
CA ILE A 69 -0.41 8.95 -2.96
C ILE A 69 0.53 10.16 -2.91
N ASN A 70 0.00 11.36 -2.64
CA ASN A 70 0.82 12.57 -2.47
C ASN A 70 1.80 12.43 -1.31
N GLU A 71 1.38 11.82 -0.20
CA GLU A 71 2.26 11.55 0.93
C GLU A 71 3.37 10.57 0.55
N LEU A 72 3.05 9.46 -0.13
CA LEU A 72 4.05 8.50 -0.63
C LEU A 72 5.09 9.21 -1.51
N GLN A 73 4.64 10.04 -2.45
CA GLN A 73 5.53 10.82 -3.33
C GLN A 73 6.41 11.81 -2.55
N THR A 74 5.85 12.49 -1.54
CA THR A 74 6.59 13.41 -0.67
C THR A 74 7.74 12.73 0.05
N PHE A 75 7.57 11.47 0.44
CA PHE A 75 8.62 10.65 1.06
C PHE A 75 9.48 9.87 0.06
N GLY A 76 9.32 10.08 -1.25
CA GLY A 76 10.10 9.39 -2.29
C GLY A 76 9.74 7.91 -2.44
N THR A 77 8.54 7.51 -2.01
CA THR A 77 8.03 6.15 -2.13
C THR A 77 7.20 6.00 -3.40
N ALA A 78 7.55 5.03 -4.25
CA ALA A 78 6.78 4.71 -5.44
C ALA A 78 5.47 3.98 -5.07
N PHE A 79 4.44 4.17 -5.88
CA PHE A 79 3.15 3.50 -5.74
C PHE A 79 2.87 2.64 -6.97
N VAL A 80 2.51 1.37 -6.78
CA VAL A 80 2.24 0.40 -7.85
C VAL A 80 0.93 -0.35 -7.58
N SER A 81 0.05 -0.39 -8.58
CA SER A 81 -1.17 -1.22 -8.61
C SER A 81 -0.99 -2.35 -9.62
N VAL A 82 -1.34 -3.59 -9.26
CA VAL A 82 -1.10 -4.77 -10.14
C VAL A 82 -2.26 -5.07 -11.08
N LYS A 83 -3.51 -4.80 -10.69
CA LYS A 83 -4.70 -5.19 -11.46
C LYS A 83 -5.42 -4.02 -12.17
N GLU A 84 -4.94 -2.79 -12.03
CA GLU A 84 -5.49 -1.62 -12.74
C GLU A 84 -4.60 -1.19 -13.90
#